data_AF-A0A924IFV8-F1
#
_entry.id   AF-A0A924IFV8-F1
#
_cell.length_a   1.000
_cell.length_b   1.000
_cell.length_c   1.000
_cell.angle_alpha   90.00
_cell.angle_beta   90.00
_cell.angle_gamma   90.00
#
_symmetry.space_group_name_H-M   'P 1'
#
loop_
_entity.id
_entity.type
_entity.pdbx_description
1 polymer ?
#
loop_
_entity_poly.entity_id
_entity_poly.type
_entity_poly.pdbx_seq_one_letter_code
_entity_poly.pdbx_strand_id
1 'polypeptide(L)'
;ASAAVLIIYLGVVLATLKLRKRNKDATEKYFRVPGGALVPVLAAGGILWLLSNLTRIELIGIALFNLAFALMYLIIKMFKNKIR
;
A
#
# COMPACT_ATOMS: atom_id res chain seq x y z
N ALA A 1 8.70 -15.42 1.82
CA ALA A 1 8.07 -14.16 2.28
C ALA A 1 6.60 -14.18 1.89
N SER A 2 5.68 -13.81 2.78
CA SER A 2 4.24 -13.91 2.50
C SER A 2 3.78 -12.84 1.51
N ALA A 3 2.95 -13.22 0.54
CA ALA A 3 2.37 -12.33 -0.48
C ALA A 3 1.74 -11.05 0.11
N ALA A 4 1.04 -11.19 1.24
CA ALA A 4 0.38 -10.08 1.92
C ALA A 4 1.36 -9.00 2.37
N VAL A 5 2.53 -9.40 2.87
CA VAL A 5 3.56 -8.46 3.36
C VAL A 5 4.18 -7.69 2.19
N LEU A 6 4.39 -8.34 1.04
CA LEU A 6 4.87 -7.68 -0.17
C LEU A 6 3.87 -6.62 -0.68
N ILE A 7 2.58 -6.92 -0.68
CA ILE A 7 1.54 -5.94 -1.07
C ILE A 7 1.53 -4.75 -0.09
N ILE A 8 1.64 -5.01 1.22
CA ILE A 8 1.72 -3.94 2.22
C ILE A 8 2.96 -3.08 1.97
N TYR A 9 4.13 -3.68 1.74
CA TYR A 9 5.35 -2.94 1.45
C TYR A 9 5.25 -2.12 0.16
N LEU A 10 4.62 -2.64 -0.89
CA LEU A 10 4.36 -1.86 -2.10
C LEU A 10 3.48 -0.64 -1.79
N GLY A 11 2.41 -0.84 -1.03
CA GLY A 11 1.52 0.23 -0.59
C GLY A 11 2.23 1.30 0.23
N VAL A 12 3.08 0.89 1.18
CA VAL A 12 3.89 1.80 2.00
C VAL A 12 4.88 2.57 1.11
N VAL A 13 5.60 1.91 0.22
CA VAL A 13 6.57 2.54 -0.69
C VAL A 13 5.88 3.59 -1.59
N LEU A 14 4.72 3.26 -2.17
CA LEU A 14 3.92 4.21 -2.95
C LEU A 14 3.41 5.38 -2.08
N ALA A 15 2.98 5.10 -0.85
CA ALA A 15 2.57 6.13 0.10
C ALA A 15 3.73 7.06 0.46
N THR A 16 4.96 6.54 0.62
CA THR A 16 6.15 7.37 0.87
C THR A 16 6.45 8.29 -0.32
N LEU A 17 6.28 7.78 -1.55
CA LEU A 17 6.46 8.56 -2.78
C LEU A 17 5.41 9.68 -2.88
N LYS A 18 4.14 9.34 -2.57
CA LYS A 18 3.02 10.30 -2.51
C LYS A 18 3.23 11.35 -1.44
N LEU A 19 3.68 10.95 -0.25
CA LEU A 19 3.94 11.83 0.89
C LEU A 19 5.08 12.79 0.59
N ARG A 20 6.13 12.32 -0.09
CA ARG A 20 7.25 13.17 -0.53
C ARG A 20 6.84 14.18 -1.62
N LYS A 21 5.90 13.82 -2.51
CA LYS A 21 5.34 14.79 -3.49
C LYS A 21 4.51 15.88 -2.81
N ARG A 22 3.74 15.53 -1.76
CA ARG A 22 2.85 16.46 -1.04
C ARG A 22 3.59 17.35 -0.04
N ASN A 23 4.63 16.84 0.61
CA ASN A 23 5.42 17.56 1.63
C ASN A 23 6.71 18.18 1.06
N LYS A 24 6.72 18.60 -0.20
CA LYS A 24 7.87 19.32 -0.78
C LYS A 24 8.22 20.59 0.01
N ASP A 25 7.22 21.22 0.61
CA ASP A 25 7.34 22.50 1.35
C ASP A 25 7.36 22.33 2.88
N ALA A 26 7.47 21.10 3.39
CA ALA A 26 7.54 20.89 4.84
C ALA A 26 8.93 21.30 5.36
N THR A 27 9.00 22.48 5.99
CA THR A 27 10.15 23.15 6.61
C THR A 27 10.71 22.42 7.84
N GLU A 28 10.01 21.40 8.32
CA GLU A 28 10.30 20.65 9.54
C GLU A 28 11.39 19.58 9.33
N LYS A 29 12.35 19.51 10.27
CA LYS A 29 13.47 18.54 10.29
C LYS A 29 13.01 17.12 10.61
N TYR A 30 12.30 16.47 9.70
CA TYR A 30 11.99 15.04 9.80
C TYR A 30 13.08 14.17 9.18
N PHE A 31 13.25 12.95 9.70
CA PHE A 31 14.11 11.94 9.08
C PHE A 31 13.66 11.69 7.64
N ARG A 32 14.54 12.01 6.69
CA ARG A 32 14.34 11.75 5.27
C ARG A 32 15.32 10.67 4.86
N VAL A 33 14.82 9.62 4.21
CA VAL A 33 15.67 8.56 3.67
C VAL A 33 16.71 9.19 2.71
N PRO A 34 18.01 8.97 2.96
CA PRO A 34 19.08 9.45 2.08
C PRO A 34 18.97 8.74 0.72
N GLY A 35 19.24 9.46 -0.38
CA GLY A 35 19.01 8.95 -1.73
C GLY A 35 17.67 9.34 -2.37
N GLY A 36 16.88 10.21 -1.72
CA GLY A 36 15.75 10.85 -2.39
C GLY A 36 14.71 9.86 -2.91
N ALA A 37 14.07 10.18 -4.03
CA ALA A 37 13.05 9.33 -4.65
C ALA A 37 13.61 8.04 -5.27
N LEU A 38 14.94 7.91 -5.40
CA LEU A 38 15.58 6.76 -6.02
C LEU A 38 15.35 5.49 -5.20
N VAL A 39 15.52 5.58 -3.88
CA VAL A 39 15.34 4.44 -2.95
C VAL A 39 13.92 3.85 -3.01
N PRO A 40 12.83 4.63 -2.87
CA PRO A 40 11.48 4.08 -3.00
C PRO A 40 11.17 3.55 -4.41
N VAL A 41 11.76 4.11 -5.48
CA VAL A 41 11.58 3.56 -6.83
C VAL A 41 12.26 2.20 -6.98
N LEU A 42 13.50 2.05 -6.50
CA LEU A 42 14.20 0.76 -6.50
C LEU A 42 13.48 -0.28 -5.63
N ALA A 43 12.99 0.13 -4.46
CA ALA A 43 12.18 -0.72 -3.59
C ALA A 43 10.91 -1.20 -4.29
N ALA A 44 10.17 -0.29 -4.96
CA ALA A 44 8.98 -0.67 -5.73
C ALA A 44 9.32 -1.66 -6.85
N GLY A 45 10.42 -1.45 -7.59
CA GLY A 45 10.90 -2.37 -8.62
C GLY A 45 11.21 -3.76 -8.07
N GLY A 46 11.95 -3.85 -6.95
CA GLY A 46 12.26 -5.12 -6.30
C GLY A 46 11.02 -5.85 -5.77
N ILE A 47 10.07 -5.12 -5.18
CA ILE A 47 8.82 -5.69 -4.69
C ILE A 47 7.96 -6.22 -5.85
N LEU A 48 7.88 -5.48 -6.95
CA LEU A 48 7.16 -5.93 -8.15
C LEU A 48 7.80 -7.19 -8.75
N TRP A 49 9.14 -7.23 -8.82
CA TRP A 49 9.85 -8.42 -9.28
C TRP A 49 9.57 -9.64 -8.39
N LEU A 50 9.61 -9.47 -7.06
CA LEU A 50 9.23 -10.52 -6.12
C LEU A 50 7.76 -10.94 -6.31
N LEU A 51 6.84 -9.99 -6.50
CA LEU A 51 5.42 -10.27 -6.74
C LEU A 51 5.19 -11.09 -8.01
N SER A 52 5.96 -10.84 -9.08
CA SER A 52 5.90 -11.61 -10.33
C SER A 52 6.36 -13.06 -10.16
N ASN A 53 7.16 -13.35 -9.14
CA ASN A 53 7.62 -14.70 -8.82
C ASN A 53 6.66 -15.46 -7.88
N LEU A 54 5.57 -14.84 -7.41
CA LEU A 54 4.62 -15.48 -6.50
C LEU A 54 3.53 -16.29 -7.20
N THR A 55 3.01 -17.28 -6.48
CA THR A 55 1.91 -18.13 -6.94
C THR A 55 0.62 -17.32 -7.10
N ARG A 56 -0.02 -17.39 -8.28
CA ARG A 56 -1.27 -16.65 -8.57
C ARG A 56 -2.40 -16.95 -7.57
N ILE A 57 -2.41 -18.15 -7.00
CA ILE A 57 -3.39 -18.59 -5.99
C ILE A 57 -3.33 -17.74 -4.72
N GLU A 58 -2.13 -17.39 -4.25
CA GLU A 58 -1.96 -16.57 -3.03
C GLU A 58 -2.47 -15.15 -3.24
N LEU A 59 -2.22 -14.58 -4.44
CA LEU A 59 -2.72 -13.26 -4.83
C LEU A 59 -4.25 -13.22 -4.85
N ILE A 60 -4.89 -14.23 -5.42
CA ILE A 60 -6.35 -14.33 -5.50
C ILE A 60 -6.97 -14.45 -4.10
N GLY A 61 -6.38 -15.28 -3.22
CA GLY A 61 -6.85 -15.45 -1.85
C GLY A 61 -6.83 -14.14 -1.05
N ILE A 62 -5.74 -13.37 -1.16
CA ILE A 62 -5.63 -12.07 -0.49
C ILE A 62 -6.60 -11.05 -1.08
N ALA A 63 -6.75 -11.01 -2.41
CA ALA A 63 -7.67 -10.10 -3.07
C ALA A 63 -9.13 -10.35 -2.64
N LEU A 64 -9.55 -11.62 -2.61
CA LEU A 64 -10.89 -12.00 -2.15
C LEU A 64 -11.12 -11.65 -0.68
N PHE A 65 -10.16 -11.94 0.19
CA PHE A 65 -10.25 -11.61 1.61
C PHE A 65 -10.36 -10.09 1.82
N ASN A 66 -9.50 -9.31 1.15
CA ASN A 66 -9.53 -7.85 1.26
C ASN A 66 -10.85 -7.26 0.73
N LEU A 67 -11.36 -7.80 -0.38
CA LEU A 67 -12.64 -7.39 -0.97
C LEU A 67 -13.82 -7.71 -0.05
N ALA A 68 -13.82 -8.85 0.63
CA ALA A 68 -14.83 -9.20 1.63
C ALA A 68 -14.84 -8.19 2.79
N PHE A 69 -13.68 -7.81 3.32
CA PHE A 69 -13.58 -6.78 4.36
C PHE A 69 -14.01 -5.39 3.86
N ALA A 70 -13.66 -5.02 2.63
CA ALA A 70 -14.08 -3.77 2.02
C ALA A 70 -15.61 -3.71 1.86
N LEU A 71 -16.24 -4.80 1.42
CA LEU A 71 -17.69 -4.94 1.34
C LEU A 71 -18.34 -4.86 2.73
N MET A 72 -17.80 -5.57 3.72
CA MET A 72 -18.28 -5.50 5.10
C MET A 72 -18.28 -4.06 5.62
N TYR A 73 -17.16 -3.34 5.43
CA TYR A 73 -17.06 -1.92 5.81
C TYR A 73 -18.09 -1.06 5.07
N LEU A 74 -18.28 -1.29 3.77
CA LEU A 74 -19.22 -0.54 2.95
C LEU A 74 -20.67 -0.77 3.38
N ILE A 75 -21.04 -2.02 3.69
CA ILE A 75 -22.36 -2.39 4.24
C ILE A 75 -22.59 -1.65 5.56
N ILE A 76 -21.66 -1.74 6.52
CA ILE A 76 -21.77 -1.05 7.81
C ILE A 76 -21.91 0.47 7.60
N LYS A 77 -21.12 1.04 6.68
CA LYS A 77 -21.16 2.47 6.35
C LYS A 77 -22.51 2.87 5.76
N MET A 78 -23.09 2.08 4.87
CA MET A 78 -24.41 2.33 4.28
C MET A 78 -25.51 2.28 5.33
N PHE A 79 -25.50 1.30 6.23
CA PHE A 79 -26.47 1.22 7.32
C PHE A 79 -26.34 2.41 8.28
N LYS A 80 -25.12 2.79 8.66
CA LYS A 80 -24.87 3.94 9.53
C LYS A 80 -25.28 5.27 8.88
N ASN A 81 -25.13 5.42 7.57
CA ASN A 81 -25.52 6.63 6.85
C ASN A 81 -27.03 6.71 6.56
N LYS A 82 -27.76 5.59 6.71
CA LYS A 82 -29.23 5.52 6.57
C LYS A 82 -29.95 5.74 7.91
N ILE A 83 -29.26 5.58 9.04
CA ILE A 83 -29.77 5.79 10.40
C ILE A 83 -29.58 7.25 10.88
N ARG A 84 -28.81 8.05 10.16
CA ARG A 84 -28.59 9.48 10.41
C ARG A 84 -29.41 10.32 9.44
#